data_AF-A0AAU4N0H6-F1
#
_entry.id   AF-A0AAU4N0H6-F1
#
_cell.length_a   1.000
_cell.length_b   1.000
_cell.length_c   1.000
_cell.angle_alpha   90.00
_cell.angle_beta   90.00
_cell.angle_gamma   90.00
#
_symmetry.space_group_name_H-M   'P 1'
#
loop_
_entity.id
_entity.type
_entity.pdbx_description
1 polymer ?
#
loop_
_entity_poly.entity_id
_entity_poly.type
_entity_poly.pdbx_seq_one_letter_code
_entity_poly.pdbx_strand_id
1 'polypeptide(L)'
;MDTDQLYPLVMKAVGCAMDKDADGACDALNEIGNSGDPWDMYAACCGFAEVGKAALKKIYRGRVPNLKRGDMWAIQELRPGCTPAADLFAVRFLVAYCNDDADTGPALFNAAFDAGSEHYTESVSALLANVAGLSSLALQRKP
;
A
#
# COMPACT_ATOMS: atom_id res chain seq x y z
N MET A 1 -13.16 5.60 12.09
CA MET A 1 -13.08 6.98 11.55
C MET A 1 -14.03 7.09 10.36
N ASP A 2 -14.59 8.26 10.03
CA ASP A 2 -15.42 8.38 8.81
C ASP A 2 -14.55 8.46 7.54
N THR A 3 -15.08 8.02 6.41
CA THR A 3 -14.38 7.98 5.10
C THR A 3 -13.89 9.38 4.70
N ASP A 4 -14.68 10.41 4.99
CA ASP A 4 -14.36 11.82 4.71
C ASP A 4 -13.17 12.36 5.53
N GLN A 5 -12.84 11.70 6.64
CA GLN A 5 -11.68 12.02 7.49
C GLN A 5 -10.47 11.16 7.14
N LEU A 6 -10.70 9.88 6.82
CA LEU A 6 -9.64 8.94 6.47
C LEU A 6 -8.96 9.32 5.14
N TYR A 7 -9.74 9.68 4.13
CA TYR A 7 -9.20 9.97 2.80
C TYR A 7 -8.17 11.12 2.79
N PRO A 8 -8.43 12.28 3.42
CA PRO A 8 -7.42 13.34 3.56
C PRO A 8 -6.12 12.87 4.22
N LEU A 9 -6.21 12.02 5.27
CA LEU A 9 -5.03 11.50 5.96
C LEU A 9 -4.24 10.52 5.10
N VAL A 10 -4.93 9.65 4.36
CA VAL A 10 -4.30 8.75 3.36
C VAL A 10 -3.54 9.57 2.32
N MET A 11 -4.17 10.59 1.74
CA MET A 11 -3.54 11.43 0.72
C MET A 11 -2.39 12.26 1.30
N LYS A 12 -2.51 12.76 2.53
CA LYS A 12 -1.44 13.44 3.26
C LYS A 12 -0.24 12.52 3.46
N ALA A 13 -0.47 11.31 3.97
CA ALA A 13 0.60 10.33 4.20
C ALA A 13 1.36 10.00 2.92
N VAL A 14 0.65 9.76 1.81
CA VAL A 14 1.28 9.51 0.50
C VAL A 14 2.05 10.72 0.01
N GLY A 15 1.47 11.92 0.10
CA GLY A 15 2.13 13.17 -0.32
C GLY A 15 3.44 13.41 0.44
N CYS A 16 3.39 13.36 1.77
CA CYS A 16 4.58 13.48 2.63
C CYS A 16 5.63 12.41 2.29
N ALA A 17 5.23 11.14 2.12
CA ALA A 17 6.14 10.08 1.75
C ALA A 17 6.80 10.30 0.37
N MET A 18 6.07 10.84 -0.61
CA MET A 18 6.62 11.21 -1.92
C MET A 18 7.64 12.36 -1.83
N ASP A 19 7.37 13.33 -0.95
CA ASP A 19 8.24 14.48 -0.70
C ASP A 19 9.41 14.16 0.26
N LYS A 20 9.51 12.90 0.72
CA LYS A 20 10.48 12.43 1.74
C LYS A 20 10.35 13.15 3.09
N ASP A 21 9.17 13.66 3.37
CA ASP A 21 8.77 14.19 4.67
C ASP A 21 8.33 13.02 5.57
N ALA A 22 9.30 12.40 6.24
CA ALA A 22 9.07 11.26 7.11
C ALA A 22 8.20 11.64 8.33
N ASP A 23 8.42 12.82 8.90
CA ASP A 23 7.68 13.30 10.07
C ASP A 23 6.20 13.51 9.71
N GLY A 24 5.91 14.21 8.61
CA GLY A 24 4.54 14.43 8.17
C GLY A 24 3.80 13.14 7.78
N ALA A 25 4.50 12.16 7.23
CA ALA A 25 3.95 10.84 6.95
C ALA A 25 3.64 10.06 8.25
N CYS A 26 4.57 10.08 9.22
CA CYS A 26 4.37 9.49 10.54
C CYS A 26 3.20 10.13 11.29
N ASP A 27 3.07 11.45 11.26
CA ASP A 27 1.96 12.16 11.91
C ASP A 27 0.61 11.73 11.33
N ALA A 28 0.50 11.61 10.01
CA ALA A 28 -0.71 11.14 9.36
C ALA A 28 -1.03 9.68 9.74
N LEU A 29 -0.04 8.79 9.77
CA LEU A 29 -0.22 7.40 10.20
C LEU A 29 -0.61 7.30 11.68
N ASN A 30 -0.02 8.13 12.55
CA ASN A 30 -0.37 8.18 13.96
C ASN A 30 -1.82 8.65 14.16
N GLU A 31 -2.25 9.65 13.39
CA GLU A 31 -3.63 10.15 13.45
C GLU A 31 -4.64 9.06 13.02
N ILE A 32 -4.33 8.30 11.97
CA ILE A 32 -5.12 7.14 11.54
C ILE A 32 -5.14 6.06 12.63
N GLY A 33 -3.98 5.71 13.20
CA GLY A 33 -3.86 4.65 14.19
C GLY A 33 -4.49 4.98 15.54
N ASN A 34 -4.59 6.26 15.90
CA ASN A 34 -5.17 6.72 17.16
C ASN A 34 -6.71 6.82 17.16
N SER A 35 -7.37 6.47 16.06
CA SER A 35 -8.84 6.49 15.96
C SER A 35 -9.54 5.48 16.89
N GLY A 36 -8.81 4.45 17.35
CA GLY A 36 -9.31 3.39 18.22
C GLY A 36 -9.91 2.18 17.48
N ASP A 37 -9.95 2.20 16.14
CA ASP A 37 -10.40 1.07 15.32
C ASP A 37 -9.25 0.56 14.43
N PRO A 38 -8.72 -0.66 14.65
CA PRO A 38 -7.69 -1.25 13.79
C PRO A 38 -8.07 -1.31 12.31
N TRP A 39 -9.37 -1.37 11.99
CA TRP A 39 -9.84 -1.39 10.61
C TRP A 39 -9.68 -0.05 9.90
N ASP A 40 -9.49 1.06 10.62
CA ASP A 40 -9.17 2.34 9.99
C ASP A 40 -7.80 2.30 9.32
N MET A 41 -6.82 1.62 9.92
CA MET A 41 -5.52 1.43 9.29
C MET A 41 -5.57 0.42 8.14
N TYR A 42 -6.41 -0.62 8.24
CA TYR A 42 -6.67 -1.50 7.11
C TYR A 42 -7.27 -0.72 5.93
N ALA A 43 -8.27 0.13 6.19
CA ALA A 43 -8.86 1.00 5.19
C ALA A 43 -7.83 2.00 4.62
N ALA A 44 -6.91 2.51 5.44
CA ALA A 44 -5.77 3.30 4.97
C ALA A 44 -4.86 2.51 4.03
N CYS A 45 -4.54 1.25 4.36
CA CYS A 45 -3.76 0.36 3.50
C CYS A 45 -4.44 0.14 2.14
N CYS A 46 -5.77 -0.04 2.12
CA CYS A 46 -6.55 -0.08 0.89
C CYS A 46 -6.46 1.25 0.11
N GLY A 47 -6.55 2.39 0.80
CA GLY A 47 -6.35 3.72 0.21
C GLY A 47 -4.97 3.89 -0.43
N PHE A 48 -3.90 3.48 0.26
CA PHE A 48 -2.55 3.45 -0.31
C PHE A 48 -2.48 2.54 -1.54
N ALA A 49 -3.06 1.34 -1.45
CA ALA A 49 -3.07 0.39 -2.55
C ALA A 49 -3.85 0.90 -3.77
N GLU A 50 -4.92 1.68 -3.59
CA GLU A 50 -5.62 2.34 -4.70
C GLU A 50 -4.72 3.34 -5.43
N VAL A 51 -3.99 4.17 -4.67
CA VAL A 51 -3.00 5.09 -5.26
C VAL A 51 -1.90 4.31 -5.99
N GLY A 52 -1.40 3.22 -5.40
CA GLY A 52 -0.45 2.31 -6.02
C GLY A 52 -0.97 1.68 -7.32
N LYS A 53 -2.23 1.22 -7.33
CA LYS A 53 -2.92 0.67 -8.51
C LYS A 53 -3.01 1.69 -9.64
N ALA A 54 -3.34 2.95 -9.31
CA ALA A 54 -3.35 4.04 -10.28
C ALA A 54 -1.94 4.33 -10.84
N ALA A 55 -0.91 4.34 -9.99
CA ALA A 55 0.48 4.51 -10.40
C ALA A 55 0.95 3.38 -11.33
N LEU A 56 0.67 2.12 -10.98
CA LEU A 56 1.00 0.94 -11.80
C LEU A 56 0.33 0.99 -13.18
N LYS A 57 -0.96 1.35 -13.25
CA LYS A 57 -1.67 1.55 -14.52
C LYS A 57 -0.98 2.60 -15.40
N LYS A 58 -0.50 3.70 -14.81
CA LYS A 58 0.22 4.75 -15.52
C LYS A 58 1.63 4.32 -15.96
N ILE A 59 2.32 3.50 -15.15
CA ILE A 59 3.66 2.97 -15.47
C ILE A 59 3.59 1.98 -16.63
N TYR A 60 2.72 0.98 -16.54
CA TYR A 60 2.66 -0.17 -17.45
C TYR A 60 1.70 0.01 -18.63
N ARG A 61 1.43 1.26 -19.04
CA ARG A 61 0.48 1.63 -20.12
C ARG A 61 0.31 0.57 -21.21
N GLY A 62 -0.94 0.17 -21.47
CA GLY A 62 -1.27 -0.82 -22.51
C GLY A 62 -0.92 -2.27 -22.16
N ARG A 63 -0.26 -2.53 -21.02
CA ARG A 63 0.06 -3.86 -20.48
C ARG A 63 -0.60 -4.10 -19.11
N VAL A 64 -1.67 -3.35 -18.81
CA VAL A 64 -2.46 -3.56 -17.59
C VAL A 64 -3.21 -4.90 -17.73
N PRO A 65 -3.07 -5.83 -16.77
CA PRO A 65 -3.81 -7.09 -16.79
C PRO A 65 -5.32 -6.89 -16.91
N ASN A 66 -5.97 -7.70 -17.73
CA ASN A 66 -7.43 -7.78 -17.77
C ASN A 66 -7.93 -8.91 -16.87
N LEU A 67 -8.34 -8.55 -15.66
CA LEU A 67 -8.85 -9.52 -14.67
C LEU A 67 -10.07 -10.31 -15.19
N LYS A 68 -10.92 -9.70 -16.05
CA LYS A 68 -12.07 -10.40 -16.66
C LYS A 68 -11.66 -11.50 -17.65
N ARG A 69 -10.42 -11.45 -18.15
CA ARG A 69 -9.83 -12.48 -19.01
C ARG A 69 -8.97 -13.47 -18.23
N GLY A 70 -8.84 -13.31 -16.92
CA GLY A 70 -7.99 -14.13 -16.06
C GLY A 70 -6.52 -13.70 -16.03
N ASP A 71 -6.16 -12.56 -16.65
CA ASP A 71 -4.82 -12.00 -16.48
C ASP A 71 -4.68 -11.45 -15.05
N MET A 72 -3.49 -11.53 -14.45
CA MET A 72 -3.25 -11.06 -13.09
C MET A 72 -1.95 -10.26 -12.98
N TRP A 73 -1.90 -9.36 -12.00
CA TRP A 73 -0.63 -8.84 -11.50
C TRP A 73 0.10 -9.95 -10.74
N ALA A 74 1.41 -10.04 -10.96
CA ALA A 74 2.26 -11.01 -10.31
C ALA A 74 3.54 -10.36 -9.80
N ILE A 75 4.08 -10.91 -8.72
CA ILE A 75 5.36 -10.52 -8.14
C ILE A 75 6.38 -11.58 -8.54
N GLN A 76 7.52 -11.14 -9.03
CA GLN A 76 8.67 -12.01 -9.22
C GLN A 76 9.72 -11.68 -8.17
N GLU A 77 9.93 -12.61 -7.24
CA GLU A 77 11.08 -12.53 -6.33
C GLU A 77 12.33 -13.01 -7.08
N LEU A 78 13.30 -12.13 -7.28
CA LEU A 78 14.54 -12.47 -8.00
C LEU A 78 15.43 -13.44 -7.21
N ARG A 79 15.35 -13.41 -5.87
CA ARG A 79 16.08 -14.27 -4.94
C ARG A 79 15.14 -14.72 -3.82
N PRO A 80 14.62 -15.95 -3.87
CA PRO A 80 13.68 -16.45 -2.87
C PRO A 80 14.18 -16.30 -1.44
N GLY A 81 13.35 -15.74 -0.56
CA GLY A 81 13.62 -15.63 0.88
C GLY A 81 14.63 -14.54 1.27
N CYS A 82 15.04 -13.69 0.33
CA CYS A 82 15.92 -12.55 0.63
C CYS A 82 15.15 -11.24 0.84
N THR A 83 13.84 -11.22 0.54
CA THR A 83 13.01 -10.04 0.72
C THR A 83 12.60 -9.91 2.19
N PRO A 84 12.84 -8.75 2.85
CA PRO A 84 12.35 -8.49 4.20
C PRO A 84 10.84 -8.70 4.34
N ALA A 85 10.38 -9.13 5.52
CA ALA A 85 8.98 -9.49 5.73
C ALA A 85 8.01 -8.32 5.47
N ALA A 86 8.35 -7.11 5.91
CA ALA A 86 7.56 -5.90 5.69
C ALA A 86 7.45 -5.54 4.20
N ASP A 87 8.55 -5.65 3.44
CA ASP A 87 8.54 -5.42 1.99
C ASP A 87 7.68 -6.48 1.28
N LEU A 88 7.79 -7.74 1.71
CA LEU A 88 7.00 -8.82 1.15
C LEU A 88 5.50 -8.64 1.44
N PHE A 89 5.14 -8.21 2.66
CA PHE A 89 3.78 -7.78 3.00
C PHE A 89 3.31 -6.70 2.04
N ALA A 90 4.08 -5.62 1.90
CA ALA A 90 3.70 -4.45 1.12
C ALA A 90 3.39 -4.79 -0.33
N VAL A 91 4.28 -5.54 -0.98
CA VAL A 91 4.08 -5.91 -2.39
C VAL A 91 2.92 -6.92 -2.53
N ARG A 92 2.79 -7.91 -1.63
CA ARG A 92 1.68 -8.88 -1.66
C ARG A 92 0.33 -8.22 -1.43
N PHE A 93 0.25 -7.28 -0.49
CA PHE A 93 -0.96 -6.52 -0.21
C PHE A 93 -1.38 -5.72 -1.45
N LEU A 94 -0.45 -4.97 -2.05
CA LEU A 94 -0.71 -4.20 -3.26
C LEU A 94 -1.17 -5.09 -4.42
N VAL A 95 -0.55 -6.26 -4.62
CA VAL A 95 -0.94 -7.18 -5.68
C VAL A 95 -2.29 -7.83 -5.43
N ALA A 96 -2.60 -8.24 -4.20
CA ALA A 96 -3.92 -8.73 -3.83
C ALA A 96 -4.99 -7.67 -4.14
N TYR A 97 -4.76 -6.43 -3.71
CA TYR A 97 -5.65 -5.30 -3.99
C TYR A 97 -5.79 -5.01 -5.50
N CYS A 98 -4.70 -5.11 -6.26
CA CYS A 98 -4.75 -4.91 -7.71
C CYS A 98 -5.50 -6.01 -8.46
N ASN A 99 -5.55 -7.22 -7.90
CA ASN A 99 -6.23 -8.40 -8.45
C ASN A 99 -7.67 -8.57 -7.91
N ASP A 100 -8.18 -7.59 -7.14
CA ASP A 100 -9.49 -7.64 -6.48
C ASP A 100 -9.66 -8.90 -5.58
N ASP A 101 -8.55 -9.36 -4.98
CA ASP A 101 -8.51 -10.47 -4.04
C ASP A 101 -8.95 -9.99 -2.65
N ALA A 102 -10.22 -10.21 -2.34
CA ALA A 102 -10.86 -9.76 -1.11
C ALA A 102 -10.44 -10.57 0.13
N ASP A 103 -9.81 -11.72 -0.02
CA ASP A 103 -9.45 -12.61 1.08
C ASP A 103 -8.01 -12.38 1.53
N THR A 104 -7.09 -12.21 0.58
CA THR A 104 -5.66 -12.09 0.87
C THR A 104 -5.32 -10.77 1.56
N GLY A 105 -5.96 -9.66 1.20
CA GLY A 105 -5.72 -8.35 1.81
C GLY A 105 -5.93 -8.34 3.34
N PRO A 106 -7.14 -8.71 3.83
CA PRO A 106 -7.40 -8.83 5.26
C PRO A 106 -6.52 -9.86 5.95
N ALA A 107 -6.24 -11.00 5.31
CA ALA A 107 -5.40 -12.05 5.89
C ALA A 107 -3.96 -11.57 6.12
N LEU A 108 -3.36 -10.85 5.16
CA LEU A 108 -2.03 -10.26 5.31
C LEU A 108 -2.02 -9.21 6.42
N PHE A 109 -3.04 -8.35 6.48
CA PHE A 109 -3.15 -7.31 7.50
C PHE A 109 -3.25 -7.90 8.91
N ASN A 110 -4.14 -8.88 9.10
CA ASN A 110 -4.28 -9.57 10.38
C ASN A 110 -3.00 -10.31 10.76
N ALA A 111 -2.31 -10.97 9.82
CA ALA A 111 -1.05 -11.62 10.11
C ALA A 111 0.04 -10.65 10.59
N ALA A 112 0.11 -9.44 10.00
CA ALA A 112 1.04 -8.40 10.45
C ALA A 112 0.65 -7.84 11.82
N PHE A 113 -0.65 -7.65 12.05
CA PHE A 113 -1.19 -7.20 13.34
C PHE A 113 -0.92 -8.20 14.48
N ASP A 114 -1.18 -9.48 14.24
CA ASP A 114 -0.98 -10.57 15.21
C ASP A 114 0.50 -10.85 15.50
N ALA A 115 1.40 -10.52 14.55
CA ALA A 115 2.84 -10.64 14.74
C ALA A 115 3.42 -9.61 15.74
N GLY A 116 2.65 -8.56 16.08
CA GLY A 116 3.03 -7.54 17.05
C GLY A 116 3.26 -6.16 16.43
N SER A 117 3.32 -5.15 17.29
CA SER A 117 3.32 -3.74 16.89
C SER A 117 4.49 -3.35 15.97
N GLU A 118 5.67 -3.92 16.18
CA GLU A 118 6.86 -3.63 15.36
C GLU A 118 6.64 -4.10 13.91
N HIS A 119 6.31 -5.38 13.72
CA HIS A 119 6.04 -5.95 12.40
C HIS A 119 4.85 -5.29 11.71
N TYR A 120 3.82 -4.93 12.47
CA TYR A 120 2.68 -4.19 11.98
C TYR A 120 3.08 -2.80 11.44
N THR A 121 3.78 -2.00 12.24
CA THR A 121 4.22 -0.66 11.84
C THR A 121 5.18 -0.72 10.66
N GLU A 122 6.17 -1.62 10.67
CA GLU A 122 7.10 -1.82 9.56
C GLU A 122 6.36 -2.17 8.26
N SER A 123 5.36 -3.06 8.33
CA SER A 123 4.56 -3.51 7.18
C SER A 123 3.74 -2.37 6.57
N VAL A 124 3.06 -1.57 7.40
CA VAL A 124 2.28 -0.41 6.94
C VAL A 124 3.21 0.65 6.35
N SER A 125 4.33 0.94 7.00
CA SER A 125 5.34 1.89 6.49
C SER A 125 5.95 1.43 5.17
N ALA A 126 6.25 0.14 5.01
CA ALA A 126 6.75 -0.43 3.76
C ALA A 126 5.73 -0.32 2.62
N LEU A 127 4.43 -0.52 2.90
CA LEU A 127 3.37 -0.32 1.92
C LEU A 127 3.31 1.13 1.46
N LEU A 128 3.30 2.08 2.41
CA LEU A 128 3.29 3.51 2.11
C LEU A 128 4.52 3.91 1.27
N ALA A 129 5.72 3.46 1.67
CA ALA A 129 6.96 3.74 0.96
C ALA A 129 6.95 3.19 -0.48
N ASN A 130 6.48 1.95 -0.67
CA ASN A 130 6.35 1.34 -1.99
C ASN A 130 5.37 2.12 -2.88
N VAL A 131 4.22 2.52 -2.35
CA VAL A 131 3.21 3.31 -3.07
C VAL A 131 3.75 4.69 -3.43
N ALA A 132 4.45 5.36 -2.51
CA ALA A 132 5.08 6.66 -2.77
C ALA A 132 6.17 6.56 -3.86
N GLY A 133 6.99 5.50 -3.83
CA GLY A 133 7.98 5.21 -4.86
C GLY A 133 7.36 4.98 -6.25
N LEU A 134 6.29 4.17 -6.31
CA LEU A 134 5.53 3.94 -7.55
C LEU A 134 4.90 5.23 -8.08
N SER A 135 4.32 6.04 -7.20
CA SER A 135 3.67 7.30 -7.55
C SER A 135 4.68 8.30 -8.09
N SER A 136 5.85 8.42 -7.45
CA SER A 136 6.97 9.24 -7.93
C SER A 136 7.46 8.81 -9.30
N LEU A 137 7.63 7.50 -9.52
CA LEU A 137 8.01 6.95 -10.82
C LEU A 137 6.95 7.23 -11.90
N ALA A 138 5.67 7.11 -11.53
CA ALA A 138 4.55 7.37 -12.42
C ALA A 138 4.46 8.86 -12.83
N LEU A 139 4.88 9.80 -11.98
CA LEU A 139 4.97 11.22 -12.31
C LEU A 139 6.13 11.54 -13.28
N GLN A 140 7.27 10.85 -13.14
CA GLN A 140 8.42 11.04 -14.01
C GLN A 140 8.20 10.56 -15.45
N ARG A 141 7.27 9.62 -15.67
CA ARG A 141 6.90 9.18 -17.03
C ARG A 141 6.03 10.24 -17.72
N LYS A 142 6.64 10.99 -18.64
CA LYS A 142 5.95 11.93 -19.55
C LYS A 142 4.79 11.24 -20.30
N PRO A 143 3.71 11.98 -20.64
CA PRO A 143 2.62 11.48 -21.49
C PRO A 143 3.15 10.94 -22.82
#